data_AF-A0AAU4KN08-F1
#
_entry.id   AF-A0AAU4KN08-F1
#
_cell.length_a   1.000
_cell.length_b   1.000
_cell.length_c   1.000
_cell.angle_alpha   90.00
_cell.angle_beta   90.00
_cell.angle_gamma   90.00
#
_symmetry.space_group_name_H-M   'P 1'
#
loop_
_entity.id
_entity.type
_entity.pdbx_description
1 polymer ?
#
loop_
_entity_poly.entity_id
_entity_poly.type
_entity_poly.pdbx_seq_one_letter_code
_entity_poly.pdbx_strand_id
1 'polypeptide(L)'
;MNGPEIHIEFAPELGLFVPHARRTGSNPVGTDGSSTLGHVVESLGVPLTEVGALTVDGREVPFSHIPAAGESVRVRAVERPQRVPGAPLRFLLDVHLGTLARRMRLLGVDTAYESTDIGDPALAARSAAERRVLLSRDRGLLHRRELWAGGFVYSTQPDDQLRDVLGRFAPELKPWSRCTACNGLLAKATKEQVADQLESGTERSYDVFAQCAECGRAYWKGAHHDRLETVVERALAEFGT
;
A
#
# COMPACT_ATOMS: atom_id res chain seq x y z
N MET A 1 19.29 -36.28 5.29
CA MET A 1 19.93 -35.87 4.01
C MET A 1 19.96 -34.36 4.02
N ASN A 2 21.12 -33.74 3.88
CA ASN A 2 21.20 -32.30 3.64
C ASN A 2 20.61 -32.06 2.25
N GLY A 3 19.54 -31.28 2.16
CA GLY A 3 18.95 -30.95 0.86
C GLY A 3 19.86 -30.02 0.05
N PRO A 4 19.46 -29.67 -1.18
CA PRO A 4 20.32 -28.93 -2.10
C PRO A 4 20.67 -27.56 -1.54
N GLU A 5 21.93 -27.15 -1.68
CA GLU A 5 22.38 -25.80 -1.35
C GLU A 5 22.31 -24.91 -2.60
N ILE A 6 21.77 -23.70 -2.45
CA ILE A 6 21.66 -22.67 -3.49
C ILE A 6 22.38 -21.40 -3.05
N HIS A 7 22.69 -20.53 -4.00
CA HIS A 7 23.29 -19.23 -3.75
C HIS A 7 22.30 -18.10 -4.03
N ILE A 8 21.79 -17.43 -3.00
CA ILE A 8 20.76 -16.39 -3.13
C ILE A 8 21.31 -14.99 -2.90
N GLU A 9 20.94 -14.06 -3.78
CA GLU A 9 21.23 -12.62 -3.68
C GLU A 9 19.90 -11.84 -3.69
N PHE A 10 19.75 -10.89 -2.76
CA PHE A 10 18.58 -10.02 -2.67
C PHE A 10 18.89 -8.63 -3.20
N ALA A 11 17.93 -8.04 -3.90
CA ALA A 11 18.01 -6.63 -4.28
C ALA A 11 18.13 -5.73 -3.01
N PRO A 12 18.93 -4.65 -3.05
CA PRO A 12 19.16 -3.78 -1.89
C PRO A 12 17.88 -3.26 -1.22
N GLU A 13 16.83 -3.01 -1.99
CA GLU A 13 15.52 -2.54 -1.54
C GLU A 13 14.83 -3.54 -0.61
N LEU A 14 15.13 -4.83 -0.74
CA LEU A 14 14.60 -5.91 0.10
C LEU A 14 15.41 -6.08 1.40
N GLY A 15 16.47 -5.29 1.59
CA GLY A 15 17.38 -5.35 2.74
C GLY A 15 16.68 -5.23 4.09
N LEU A 16 15.53 -4.53 4.15
CA LEU A 16 14.73 -4.40 5.38
C LEU A 16 14.16 -5.75 5.84
N PHE A 17 13.84 -6.64 4.90
CA PHE A 17 13.19 -7.90 5.20
C PHE A 17 14.20 -8.99 5.58
N VAL A 18 15.37 -8.98 4.94
CA VAL A 18 16.35 -10.05 5.14
C VAL A 18 17.24 -9.82 6.37
N PRO A 19 17.71 -10.90 7.03
CA PRO A 19 18.69 -10.81 8.11
C PRO A 19 19.94 -10.04 7.66
N HIS A 20 20.59 -9.33 8.58
CA HIS A 20 21.75 -8.48 8.28
C HIS A 20 22.86 -9.21 7.49
N ALA A 21 23.15 -10.47 7.86
CA ALA A 21 24.14 -11.31 7.20
C ALA A 21 23.85 -11.59 5.72
N ARG A 22 22.60 -11.41 5.25
CA ARG A 22 22.15 -11.72 3.89
C ARG A 22 21.81 -10.49 3.05
N ARG A 23 22.10 -9.28 3.55
CA ARG A 23 21.78 -8.02 2.85
C ARG A 23 22.69 -7.71 1.67
N THR A 24 23.87 -8.33 1.63
CA THR A 24 24.90 -8.04 0.63
C THR A 24 25.42 -9.33 0.02
N GLY A 25 25.61 -9.31 -1.30
CA GLY A 25 26.21 -10.40 -2.03
C GLY A 25 25.38 -11.69 -2.07
N SER A 26 25.99 -12.73 -2.61
CA SER A 26 25.37 -14.04 -2.75
C SER A 26 25.65 -14.92 -1.53
N ASN A 27 24.59 -15.47 -0.94
CA ASN A 27 24.65 -16.20 0.34
C ASN A 27 24.17 -17.64 0.17
N PRO A 28 24.85 -18.64 0.76
CA PRO A 28 24.39 -20.02 0.72
C PRO A 28 23.08 -20.20 1.52
N VAL A 29 22.17 -21.00 0.97
CA VAL A 29 20.91 -21.43 1.62
C VAL A 29 20.70 -22.91 1.34
N GLY A 30 20.60 -23.70 2.40
CA GLY A 30 20.13 -25.08 2.30
C GLY A 30 18.62 -25.10 2.05
N THR A 31 18.19 -25.92 1.10
CA THR A 31 16.77 -26.17 0.79
C THR A 31 16.42 -27.61 1.16
N ASP A 32 15.13 -27.96 1.15
CA ASP A 32 14.64 -29.34 1.43
C ASP A 32 14.54 -30.21 0.16
N GLY A 33 14.78 -29.64 -1.02
CA GLY A 33 14.68 -30.30 -2.32
C GLY A 33 13.25 -30.39 -2.90
N SER A 34 12.25 -29.83 -2.23
CA SER A 34 10.85 -29.84 -2.66
C SER A 34 10.14 -28.47 -2.58
N SER A 35 10.67 -27.55 -1.78
CA SER A 35 10.16 -26.21 -1.60
C SER A 35 10.43 -25.36 -2.83
N THR A 36 9.42 -24.57 -3.22
CA THR A 36 9.56 -23.63 -4.32
C THR A 36 10.39 -22.42 -3.89
N LEU A 37 10.96 -21.68 -4.85
CA LEU A 37 11.68 -20.45 -4.58
C LEU A 37 10.82 -19.40 -3.89
N GLY A 38 9.53 -19.31 -4.22
CA GLY A 38 8.60 -18.45 -3.49
C GLY A 38 8.59 -18.78 -2.00
N HIS A 39 8.45 -20.07 -1.64
CA HIS A 39 8.48 -20.50 -0.25
C HIS A 39 9.83 -20.23 0.43
N VAL A 40 10.94 -20.51 -0.26
CA VAL A 40 12.29 -20.23 0.25
C VAL A 40 12.44 -18.73 0.55
N VAL A 41 12.05 -17.85 -0.38
CA VAL A 41 12.12 -16.39 -0.22
C VAL A 41 11.27 -15.91 0.96
N GLU A 42 10.05 -16.43 1.12
CA GLU A 42 9.19 -16.10 2.26
C GLU A 42 9.77 -16.58 3.59
N SER A 43 10.35 -17.78 3.64
CA SER A 43 11.01 -18.30 4.85
C SER A 43 12.25 -17.49 5.26
N LEU A 44 12.87 -16.80 4.31
CA LEU A 44 13.95 -15.82 4.55
C LEU A 44 13.39 -14.45 4.96
N GLY A 45 12.07 -14.31 5.00
CA GLY A 45 11.31 -13.20 5.55
C GLY A 45 10.73 -12.23 4.52
N VAL A 46 11.03 -12.37 3.23
CA VAL A 46 10.57 -11.38 2.24
C VAL A 46 9.13 -11.70 1.83
N PRO A 47 8.14 -10.82 2.05
CA PRO A 47 6.80 -11.03 1.52
C PRO A 47 6.84 -11.03 0.00
N LEU A 48 6.14 -11.97 -0.65
CA LEU A 48 6.11 -12.03 -2.12
C LEU A 48 5.48 -10.80 -2.75
N THR A 49 4.71 -10.02 -1.99
CA THR A 49 4.20 -8.72 -2.43
C THR A 49 5.29 -7.69 -2.73
N GLU A 50 6.51 -7.90 -2.21
CA GLU A 50 7.68 -7.04 -2.43
C GLU A 50 8.65 -7.59 -3.49
N VAL A 51 8.44 -8.82 -3.96
CA VAL A 51 9.28 -9.47 -4.97
C VAL A 51 8.70 -9.21 -6.36
N GLY A 52 9.49 -8.59 -7.23
CA GLY A 52 9.10 -8.32 -8.61
C GLY A 52 9.36 -9.51 -9.54
N ALA A 53 10.54 -10.11 -9.44
CA ALA A 53 10.93 -11.25 -10.26
C ALA A 53 11.99 -12.11 -9.57
N LEU A 54 12.05 -13.38 -9.96
CA LEU A 54 13.09 -14.32 -9.56
C LEU A 54 13.90 -14.72 -10.78
N THR A 55 15.22 -14.70 -10.67
CA THR A 55 16.10 -15.21 -11.73
C THR A 55 16.99 -16.32 -11.23
N VAL A 56 17.10 -17.40 -11.99
CA VAL A 56 18.04 -18.52 -11.79
C VAL A 56 19.04 -18.52 -12.93
N ASP A 57 20.33 -18.40 -12.61
CA ASP A 57 21.43 -18.36 -13.58
C ASP A 57 21.20 -17.34 -14.71
N GLY A 58 20.61 -16.20 -14.34
CA GLY A 58 20.29 -15.08 -15.25
C GLY A 58 18.99 -15.23 -16.05
N ARG A 59 18.23 -16.32 -15.91
CA ARG A 59 16.92 -16.51 -16.54
C ARG A 59 15.80 -16.29 -15.55
N GLU A 60 14.75 -15.58 -15.94
CA GLU A 60 13.56 -15.40 -15.11
C GLU A 60 12.80 -16.72 -14.95
N VAL A 61 12.35 -17.01 -13.72
CA VAL A 61 11.63 -18.24 -13.36
C VAL A 61 10.39 -17.90 -12.53
N PRO A 62 9.34 -18.74 -12.57
CA PRO A 62 8.17 -18.54 -11.72
C PRO A 62 8.49 -18.80 -10.24
N PHE A 63 7.68 -18.23 -9.33
CA PHE A 63 7.75 -18.51 -7.89
C PHE A 63 7.57 -20.00 -7.52
N SER A 64 7.03 -20.80 -8.45
CA SER A 64 6.86 -22.25 -8.31
C SER A 64 8.11 -23.07 -8.68
N HIS A 65 9.19 -22.45 -9.17
CA HIS A 65 10.44 -23.15 -9.46
C HIS A 65 11.00 -23.82 -8.21
N ILE A 66 11.33 -25.11 -8.29
CA ILE A 66 12.01 -25.85 -7.21
C ILE A 66 13.51 -25.83 -7.55
N PRO A 67 14.36 -25.22 -6.71
CA PRO A 67 15.73 -24.98 -7.08
C PRO A 67 16.61 -26.23 -6.94
N ALA A 68 17.56 -26.36 -7.86
CA ALA A 68 18.56 -27.43 -7.87
C ALA A 68 19.85 -27.01 -7.14
N ALA A 69 20.65 -28.00 -6.74
CA ALA A 69 21.93 -27.75 -6.07
C ALA A 69 22.86 -26.89 -6.95
N GLY A 70 23.45 -25.85 -6.34
CA GLY A 70 24.41 -24.95 -6.98
C GLY A 70 23.80 -23.80 -7.79
N GLU A 71 22.48 -23.73 -7.93
CA GLU A 71 21.82 -22.65 -8.68
C GLU A 71 22.09 -21.26 -8.05
N SER A 72 22.34 -20.28 -8.92
CA SER A 72 22.47 -18.87 -8.52
C SER A 72 21.14 -18.15 -8.68
N VAL A 73 20.53 -17.80 -7.55
CA VAL A 73 19.23 -17.15 -7.46
C VAL A 73 19.39 -15.67 -7.17
N ARG A 74 18.70 -14.81 -7.92
CA ARG A 74 18.52 -13.39 -7.55
C ARG A 74 17.05 -13.07 -7.35
N VAL A 75 16.78 -12.37 -6.25
CA VAL A 75 15.45 -11.89 -5.88
C VAL A 75 15.39 -10.40 -6.16
N ARG A 76 14.62 -10.01 -7.17
CA ARG A 76 14.44 -8.60 -7.55
C ARG A 76 13.27 -8.00 -6.78
N ALA A 77 13.40 -6.74 -6.37
CA ALA A 77 12.29 -5.99 -5.79
C ALA A 77 11.24 -5.65 -6.85
N VAL A 78 10.03 -5.29 -6.42
CA VAL A 78 9.00 -4.75 -7.32
C VAL A 78 9.49 -3.53 -8.09
N GLU A 79 9.23 -3.52 -9.40
CA GLU A 79 9.46 -2.33 -10.21
C GLU A 79 8.46 -1.22 -9.84
N ARG A 80 8.92 0.03 -9.87
CA ARG A 80 8.11 1.21 -9.56
C ARG A 80 8.01 2.14 -10.77
N PRO A 81 6.81 2.62 -11.14
CA PRO A 81 5.51 2.28 -10.56
C PRO A 81 5.06 0.84 -10.83
N GLN A 82 4.57 0.16 -9.80
CA GLN A 82 4.05 -1.19 -9.83
C GLN A 82 2.68 -1.20 -10.53
N ARG A 83 2.55 -2.00 -11.58
CA ARG A 83 1.28 -2.23 -12.26
C ARG A 83 0.51 -3.33 -11.55
N VAL A 84 -0.70 -3.01 -11.07
CA VAL A 84 -1.62 -3.99 -10.49
C VAL A 84 -2.71 -4.30 -11.53
N PRO A 85 -2.78 -5.54 -12.06
CA PRO A 85 -3.75 -5.88 -13.10
C PRO A 85 -5.19 -5.89 -12.56
N GLY A 86 -6.09 -5.17 -13.22
CA GLY A 86 -7.54 -5.27 -13.00
C GLY A 86 -8.16 -4.02 -12.37
N ALA A 87 -8.92 -3.28 -13.19
CA ALA A 87 -9.77 -2.14 -12.81
C ALA A 87 -8.99 -0.99 -12.09
N PRO A 88 -9.61 0.17 -11.75
CA PRO A 88 -8.86 1.28 -11.17
C PRO A 88 -8.28 0.89 -9.82
N LEU A 89 -7.14 1.47 -9.46
CA LEU A 89 -6.46 1.17 -8.20
C LEU A 89 -7.34 1.52 -6.99
N ARG A 90 -7.62 0.51 -6.18
CA ARG A 90 -8.34 0.62 -4.92
C ARG A 90 -7.48 0.00 -3.83
N PHE A 91 -7.47 0.64 -2.67
CA PHE A 91 -6.62 0.25 -1.56
C PHE A 91 -7.46 -0.18 -0.36
N LEU A 92 -6.91 -1.08 0.45
CA LEU A 92 -7.37 -1.42 1.79
C LEU A 92 -6.18 -1.24 2.71
N LEU A 93 -6.33 -0.47 3.78
CA LEU A 93 -5.24 -0.18 4.72
C LEU A 93 -5.50 -0.88 6.05
N ASP A 94 -4.44 -1.38 6.67
CA ASP A 94 -4.49 -1.89 8.04
C ASP A 94 -4.89 -0.79 9.04
N VAL A 95 -5.26 -1.21 10.26
CA VAL A 95 -5.76 -0.32 11.33
C VAL A 95 -4.74 0.75 11.76
N HIS A 96 -3.44 0.50 11.56
CA HIS A 96 -2.34 1.39 11.95
C HIS A 96 -2.05 2.49 10.92
N LEU A 97 -2.67 2.43 9.74
CA LEU A 97 -2.43 3.35 8.62
C LEU A 97 -3.54 4.40 8.46
N GLY A 98 -4.28 4.73 9.52
CA GLY A 98 -5.41 5.67 9.46
C GLY A 98 -5.06 7.07 8.93
N THR A 99 -3.90 7.62 9.31
CA THR A 99 -3.46 8.94 8.78
C THR A 99 -3.17 8.87 7.28
N LEU A 100 -2.52 7.79 6.84
CA LEU A 100 -2.27 7.54 5.41
C LEU A 100 -3.61 7.40 4.67
N ALA A 101 -4.56 6.64 5.22
CA ALA A 101 -5.88 6.46 4.61
C ALA A 101 -6.60 7.78 4.39
N ARG A 102 -6.60 8.67 5.40
CA ARG A 102 -7.20 10.00 5.28
C ARG A 102 -6.54 10.85 4.20
N ARG A 103 -5.21 10.78 4.06
CA ARG A 103 -4.45 11.54 3.05
C ARG A 103 -4.65 10.98 1.63
N MET A 104 -4.70 9.66 1.47
CA MET A 104 -5.03 9.05 0.18
C MET A 104 -6.45 9.43 -0.27
N ARG A 105 -7.43 9.39 0.64
CA ARG A 105 -8.81 9.86 0.38
C ARG A 105 -8.88 11.34 0.02
N LEU A 106 -8.11 12.18 0.72
CA LEU A 106 -8.00 13.61 0.40
C LEU A 106 -7.58 13.83 -1.06
N LEU A 107 -6.66 13.01 -1.55
CA LEU A 107 -6.19 13.03 -2.95
C LEU A 107 -7.15 12.31 -3.93
N GLY A 108 -8.30 11.85 -3.48
CA GLY A 108 -9.31 11.18 -4.32
C GLY A 108 -9.09 9.68 -4.53
N VAL A 109 -8.07 9.09 -3.91
CA VAL A 109 -7.75 7.67 -4.06
C VAL A 109 -8.74 6.81 -3.27
N ASP A 110 -9.36 5.82 -3.92
CA ASP A 110 -10.29 4.88 -3.26
C ASP A 110 -9.55 4.04 -2.22
N THR A 111 -9.75 4.39 -0.95
CA THR A 111 -8.99 3.83 0.17
C THR A 111 -9.94 3.38 1.27
N ALA A 112 -10.20 2.07 1.34
CA ALA A 112 -10.91 1.46 2.44
C ALA A 112 -10.01 1.40 3.69
N TYR A 113 -10.61 1.70 4.84
CA TYR A 113 -9.97 1.68 6.15
C TYR A 113 -11.06 1.67 7.21
N GLU A 114 -10.90 0.84 8.22
CA GLU A 114 -11.75 0.78 9.40
C GLU A 114 -10.87 0.90 10.64
N SER A 115 -11.32 1.67 11.62
CA SER A 115 -10.61 1.83 12.90
C SER A 115 -10.76 0.63 13.81
N THR A 116 -11.76 -0.23 13.55
CA THR A 116 -11.97 -1.48 14.27
C THR A 116 -11.07 -2.55 13.66
N ASP A 117 -10.30 -3.22 14.51
CA ASP A 117 -9.50 -4.35 14.08
C ASP A 117 -10.41 -5.57 13.83
N ILE A 118 -10.50 -5.99 12.56
CA ILE A 118 -11.24 -7.18 12.12
C ILE A 118 -10.34 -8.42 12.02
N GLY A 119 -9.04 -8.26 12.28
CA GLY A 119 -8.03 -9.30 12.20
C GLY A 119 -7.50 -9.56 10.79
N ASP A 120 -6.24 -10.02 10.73
CA ASP A 120 -5.52 -10.32 9.49
C ASP A 120 -6.26 -11.23 8.50
N PRO A 121 -6.92 -12.34 8.93
CA PRO A 121 -7.64 -13.20 7.99
C PRO A 121 -8.81 -12.47 7.31
N ALA A 122 -9.54 -11.63 8.05
CA ALA A 122 -10.67 -10.89 7.51
C ALA A 122 -10.21 -9.76 6.57
N LEU A 123 -9.12 -9.06 6.92
CA LEU A 123 -8.50 -8.06 6.05
C LEU A 123 -8.04 -8.68 4.72
N ALA A 124 -7.34 -9.82 4.78
CA ALA A 124 -6.88 -10.52 3.59
C ALA A 124 -8.05 -11.01 2.71
N ALA A 125 -9.06 -11.63 3.32
CA ALA A 125 -10.26 -12.08 2.61
C ALA A 125 -11.00 -10.91 1.92
N ARG A 126 -11.14 -9.78 2.62
CA ARG A 126 -11.76 -8.57 2.05
C ARG A 126 -10.94 -7.97 0.91
N SER A 127 -9.62 -7.87 1.07
CA SER A 127 -8.71 -7.42 0.00
C SER A 127 -8.91 -8.26 -1.26
N ALA A 128 -8.99 -9.58 -1.12
CA ALA A 128 -9.19 -10.49 -2.23
C ALA A 128 -10.57 -10.35 -2.87
N ALA A 129 -11.63 -10.34 -2.06
CA ALA A 129 -13.02 -10.26 -2.52
C ALA A 129 -13.31 -8.94 -3.24
N GLU A 130 -12.81 -7.82 -2.72
CA GLU A 130 -13.03 -6.49 -3.30
C GLU A 130 -11.97 -6.08 -4.34
N ARG A 131 -10.94 -6.93 -4.56
CA ARG A 131 -9.76 -6.62 -5.38
C ARG A 131 -9.14 -5.27 -5.00
N ARG A 132 -8.74 -5.17 -3.73
CA ARG A 132 -8.04 -4.01 -3.18
C ARG A 132 -6.60 -4.36 -2.87
N VAL A 133 -5.68 -3.48 -3.23
CA VAL A 133 -4.28 -3.57 -2.81
C VAL A 133 -4.22 -3.38 -1.30
N LEU A 134 -3.81 -4.42 -0.57
CA LEU A 134 -3.66 -4.34 0.88
C LEU A 134 -2.34 -3.66 1.25
N LEU A 135 -2.42 -2.54 1.95
CA LEU A 135 -1.25 -1.84 2.48
C LEU A 135 -1.11 -2.13 3.97
N SER A 136 0.08 -2.57 4.37
CA SER A 136 0.36 -2.84 5.77
C SER A 136 1.83 -2.65 6.13
N ARG A 137 2.09 -2.46 7.41
CA ARG A 137 3.44 -2.55 8.00
C ARG A 137 3.69 -3.88 8.71
N ASP A 138 2.68 -4.75 8.74
CA ASP A 138 2.80 -6.11 9.23
C ASP A 138 3.21 -7.04 8.09
N ARG A 139 4.37 -7.69 8.27
CA ARG A 139 4.89 -8.67 7.31
C ARG A 139 4.05 -9.95 7.33
N GLY A 140 3.56 -10.37 8.50
CA GLY A 140 2.74 -11.55 8.67
C GLY A 140 1.45 -11.46 7.85
N LEU A 141 0.81 -10.28 7.85
CA LEU A 141 -0.35 -10.01 7.01
C LEU A 141 -0.01 -10.13 5.51
N LEU A 142 1.15 -9.63 5.08
CA LEU A 142 1.59 -9.68 3.68
C LEU A 142 2.13 -11.05 3.22
N HIS A 143 2.37 -11.99 4.13
CA HIS A 143 2.70 -13.39 3.83
C HIS A 143 1.46 -14.25 3.55
N ARG A 144 0.25 -13.70 3.67
CA ARG A 144 -0.98 -14.47 3.45
C ARG A 144 -1.20 -14.74 1.95
N ARG A 145 -1.42 -16.01 1.60
CA ARG A 145 -1.56 -16.47 0.21
C ARG A 145 -2.88 -16.05 -0.45
N GLU A 146 -3.86 -15.68 0.35
CA GLU A 146 -5.19 -15.26 -0.10
C GLU A 146 -5.20 -13.83 -0.61
N LEU A 147 -4.12 -13.06 -0.41
CA LEU A 147 -4.03 -11.70 -0.91
C LEU A 147 -4.08 -11.66 -2.44
N TRP A 148 -4.91 -10.76 -2.96
CA TRP A 148 -4.95 -10.48 -4.38
C TRP A 148 -3.76 -9.62 -4.82
N ALA A 149 -3.48 -8.56 -4.05
CA ALA A 149 -2.31 -7.70 -4.20
C ALA A 149 -2.01 -7.03 -2.85
N GLY A 150 -0.75 -6.68 -2.62
CA GLY A 150 -0.37 -5.97 -1.40
C GLY A 150 0.90 -5.16 -1.53
N GLY A 151 1.19 -4.37 -0.50
CA GLY A 151 2.42 -3.59 -0.42
C GLY A 151 2.80 -3.23 1.01
N PHE A 152 4.07 -3.43 1.33
CA PHE A 152 4.66 -2.99 2.60
C PHE A 152 4.82 -1.47 2.62
N VAL A 153 4.42 -0.85 3.74
CA VAL A 153 4.62 0.59 3.98
C VAL A 153 5.89 0.81 4.82
N TYR A 154 6.91 1.38 4.19
CA TYR A 154 8.26 1.37 4.75
C TYR A 154 8.44 2.33 5.94
N SER A 155 7.88 3.53 5.86
CA SER A 155 8.07 4.58 6.87
C SER A 155 7.02 4.55 8.00
N THR A 156 7.39 5.05 9.17
CA THR A 156 6.46 5.46 10.25
C THR A 156 5.91 6.87 10.04
N GLN A 157 6.58 7.69 9.22
CA GLN A 157 6.26 9.09 9.04
C GLN A 157 5.15 9.27 7.99
N PRO A 158 4.02 9.92 8.33
CA PRO A 158 2.89 10.01 7.40
C PRO A 158 3.20 10.62 6.03
N ASP A 159 4.17 11.54 5.97
CA ASP A 159 4.58 12.21 4.73
C ASP A 159 5.32 11.24 3.80
N ASP A 160 6.26 10.48 4.35
CA ASP A 160 7.01 9.47 3.63
C ASP A 160 6.12 8.29 3.23
N GLN A 161 5.18 7.89 4.09
CA GLN A 161 4.19 6.84 3.76
C GLN A 161 3.38 7.20 2.52
N LEU A 162 2.89 8.44 2.47
CA LEU A 162 2.13 8.92 1.33
C LEU A 162 2.99 8.94 0.06
N ARG A 163 4.20 9.51 0.14
CA ARG A 163 5.13 9.59 -0.98
C ARG A 163 5.53 8.20 -1.50
N ASP A 164 5.79 7.26 -0.59
CA ASP A 164 6.12 5.87 -0.92
C ASP A 164 4.98 5.18 -1.69
N VAL A 165 3.74 5.29 -1.20
CA VAL A 165 2.57 4.67 -1.85
C VAL A 165 2.25 5.32 -3.19
N LEU A 166 2.30 6.65 -3.30
CA LEU A 166 2.07 7.35 -4.55
C LEU A 166 3.14 7.03 -5.59
N GLY A 167 4.43 7.02 -5.20
CA GLY A 167 5.52 6.65 -6.09
C GLY A 167 5.52 5.17 -6.46
N ARG A 168 5.04 4.30 -5.57
CA ARG A 168 4.93 2.86 -5.83
C ARG A 168 3.80 2.54 -6.79
N PHE A 169 2.60 3.11 -6.62
CA PHE A 169 1.42 2.67 -7.38
C PHE A 169 0.94 3.67 -8.42
N ALA A 170 1.36 4.94 -8.35
CA ALA A 170 0.93 6.03 -9.22
C ALA A 170 -0.59 6.06 -9.47
N PRO A 171 -1.44 6.07 -8.42
CA PRO A 171 -2.88 6.14 -8.60
C PRO A 171 -3.28 7.49 -9.22
N GLU A 172 -4.38 7.50 -9.97
CA GLU A 172 -4.96 8.75 -10.45
C GLU A 172 -5.38 9.64 -9.27
N LEU A 173 -4.95 10.90 -9.29
CA LEU A 173 -5.25 11.86 -8.24
C LEU A 173 -6.42 12.74 -8.65
N LYS A 174 -7.48 12.75 -7.82
CA LYS A 174 -8.67 13.58 -7.96
C LYS A 174 -8.97 14.24 -6.61
N PRO A 175 -8.15 15.21 -6.16
CA PRO A 175 -8.30 15.79 -4.84
C PRO A 175 -9.72 16.28 -4.58
N TRP A 176 -10.14 16.20 -3.32
CA TRP A 176 -11.46 16.67 -2.88
C TRP A 176 -12.65 15.95 -3.55
N SER A 177 -12.45 14.76 -4.13
CA SER A 177 -13.53 13.93 -4.68
C SER A 177 -14.05 12.85 -3.71
N ARG A 178 -13.32 12.57 -2.63
CA ARG A 178 -13.69 11.56 -1.62
C ARG A 178 -13.66 12.10 -0.20
N CYS A 179 -14.58 11.58 0.61
CA CYS A 179 -14.68 11.87 2.02
C CYS A 179 -13.48 11.28 2.75
N THR A 180 -12.69 12.13 3.40
CA THR A 180 -11.57 11.72 4.25
C THR A 180 -12.00 10.80 5.40
N ALA A 181 -13.26 10.89 5.84
CA ALA A 181 -13.78 10.09 6.95
C ALA A 181 -14.25 8.70 6.53
N CYS A 182 -15.09 8.59 5.49
CA CYS A 182 -15.74 7.32 5.10
C CYS A 182 -15.36 6.79 3.72
N ASN A 183 -14.52 7.50 2.94
CA ASN A 183 -14.14 7.18 1.54
C ASN A 183 -15.25 7.43 0.48
N GLY A 184 -16.47 7.76 0.90
CA GLY A 184 -17.59 8.03 0.00
C GLY A 184 -17.40 9.27 -0.88
N LEU A 185 -18.14 9.34 -1.99
CA LEU A 185 -18.00 10.45 -2.95
C LEU A 185 -18.47 11.78 -2.36
N LEU A 186 -17.72 12.83 -2.69
CA LEU A 186 -18.07 14.21 -2.37
C LEU A 186 -18.88 14.84 -3.50
N ALA A 187 -19.99 15.48 -3.13
CA ALA A 187 -20.75 16.36 -4.00
C ALA A 187 -20.48 17.81 -3.62
N LYS A 188 -20.57 18.73 -4.59
CA LYS A 188 -20.55 20.17 -4.29
C LYS A 188 -21.72 20.51 -3.37
N ALA A 189 -21.47 21.31 -2.35
CA ALA A 189 -22.49 21.74 -1.39
C ALA A 189 -22.40 23.26 -1.16
N THR A 190 -23.55 23.88 -0.90
CA THR A 190 -23.62 25.30 -0.52
C THR A 190 -23.73 25.46 1.00
N LYS A 191 -23.51 26.68 1.50
CA LYS A 191 -23.65 27.01 2.93
C LYS A 191 -25.06 26.68 3.44
N GLU A 192 -26.07 26.98 2.63
CA GLU A 192 -27.48 26.78 2.97
C GLU A 192 -27.82 25.30 3.15
N GLN A 193 -27.20 24.41 2.35
CA GLN A 193 -27.45 22.97 2.41
C GLN A 193 -26.87 22.30 3.65
N VAL A 194 -25.90 22.92 4.32
CA VAL A 194 -25.21 22.35 5.49
C VAL A 194 -25.27 23.26 6.71
N ALA A 195 -26.18 24.24 6.71
CA ALA A 195 -26.29 25.26 7.76
C ALA A 195 -26.39 24.62 9.15
N ASP A 196 -27.16 23.54 9.30
CA ASP A 196 -27.35 22.81 10.57
C ASP A 196 -26.06 22.16 11.11
N GLN A 197 -25.01 22.01 10.28
CA GLN A 197 -23.71 21.46 10.68
C GLN A 197 -22.67 22.55 11.00
N LEU A 198 -22.95 23.81 10.67
CA LEU A 198 -22.07 24.93 10.96
C LEU A 198 -22.40 25.44 12.37
N GLU A 199 -21.40 25.49 13.27
CA GLU A 199 -21.63 26.02 14.62
C GLU A 199 -22.13 27.48 14.54
N SER A 200 -23.20 27.76 15.29
CA SER A 200 -24.01 28.99 15.27
C SER A 200 -23.26 30.29 15.60
N GLY A 201 -21.96 30.23 15.91
CA GLY A 201 -21.12 31.40 16.20
C GLY A 201 -20.31 31.96 15.02
N THR A 202 -20.20 31.23 13.91
CA THR A 202 -19.22 31.55 12.85
C THR A 202 -19.77 31.38 11.42
N GLU A 203 -21.07 31.58 11.22
CA GLU A 203 -21.75 31.34 9.94
C GLU A 203 -21.26 32.22 8.78
N ARG A 204 -20.66 33.38 9.06
CA ARG A 204 -20.36 34.39 8.01
C ARG A 204 -19.09 34.14 7.19
N SER A 205 -18.15 33.28 7.63
CA SER A 205 -16.80 33.23 7.01
C SER A 205 -16.41 31.90 6.33
N TYR A 206 -17.17 30.82 6.52
CA TYR A 206 -16.71 29.50 6.07
C TYR A 206 -17.20 29.12 4.67
N ASP A 207 -16.33 29.13 3.67
CA ASP A 207 -16.69 28.70 2.32
C ASP A 207 -16.81 27.17 2.23
N VAL A 208 -18.04 26.67 2.39
CA VAL A 208 -18.40 25.27 2.14
C VAL A 208 -18.15 24.94 0.68
N PHE A 209 -17.50 23.81 0.42
CA PHE A 209 -17.20 23.36 -0.93
C PHE A 209 -17.71 21.95 -1.25
N ALA A 210 -17.94 21.12 -0.22
CA ALA A 210 -18.39 19.75 -0.44
C ALA A 210 -19.18 19.16 0.73
N GLN A 211 -20.02 18.17 0.41
CA GLN A 211 -20.68 17.30 1.36
C GLN A 211 -20.56 15.85 0.90
N CYS A 212 -20.32 14.92 1.82
CA CYS A 212 -20.30 13.49 1.51
C CYS A 212 -21.71 12.95 1.31
N ALA A 213 -21.93 12.25 0.18
CA ALA A 213 -23.21 11.62 -0.13
C ALA A 213 -23.56 10.41 0.74
N GLU A 214 -22.58 9.84 1.46
CA GLU A 214 -22.79 8.64 2.28
C GLU A 214 -22.96 8.97 3.78
N CYS A 215 -22.02 9.72 4.36
CA CYS A 215 -22.06 10.05 5.80
C CYS A 215 -22.59 11.46 6.10
N GLY A 216 -22.95 12.25 5.08
CA GLY A 216 -23.49 13.60 5.23
C GLY A 216 -22.49 14.67 5.70
N ARG A 217 -21.24 14.30 5.98
CA ARG A 217 -20.20 15.21 6.49
C ARG A 217 -19.94 16.37 5.52
N ALA A 218 -20.07 17.60 6.00
CA ALA A 218 -19.71 18.81 5.27
C ALA A 218 -18.21 19.15 5.37
N TYR A 219 -17.69 19.82 4.34
CA TYR A 219 -16.32 20.31 4.24
C TYR A 219 -16.32 21.78 3.81
N TRP A 220 -15.55 22.59 4.53
CA TRP A 220 -15.44 24.04 4.31
C TRP A 220 -14.00 24.52 4.46
N LYS A 221 -13.71 25.67 3.84
CA LYS A 221 -12.40 26.32 3.92
C LYS A 221 -12.22 26.98 5.29
N GLY A 222 -11.06 26.77 5.90
CA GLY A 222 -10.65 27.32 7.19
C GLY A 222 -9.22 26.89 7.52
N ALA A 223 -8.70 27.19 8.71
CA ALA A 223 -7.28 26.92 9.04
C ALA A 223 -6.84 25.45 8.88
N HIS A 224 -7.76 24.48 9.04
CA HIS A 224 -7.46 23.07 8.78
C HIS A 224 -7.37 22.76 7.27
N HIS A 225 -8.12 23.48 6.44
CA HIS A 225 -8.11 23.34 4.98
C HIS A 225 -6.74 23.73 4.40
N ASP A 226 -6.14 24.85 4.86
CA ASP A 226 -4.85 25.32 4.33
C ASP A 226 -3.74 24.26 4.48
N ARG A 227 -3.70 23.55 5.62
CA ARG A 227 -2.73 22.46 5.84
C ARG A 227 -2.98 21.26 4.92
N LEU A 228 -4.25 20.95 4.64
CA LEU A 228 -4.61 19.87 3.72
C LEU A 228 -4.31 20.26 2.28
N GLU A 229 -4.50 21.54 1.92
CA GLU A 229 -4.17 22.07 0.61
C GLU A 229 -2.67 21.95 0.33
N THR A 230 -1.79 22.24 1.31
CA THR A 230 -0.35 21.99 1.16
C THR A 230 -0.02 20.52 0.84
N VAL A 231 -0.75 19.57 1.43
CA VAL A 231 -0.57 18.14 1.12
C VAL A 231 -1.01 17.84 -0.32
N VAL A 232 -2.13 18.42 -0.76
CA VAL A 232 -2.65 18.29 -2.13
C VAL A 232 -1.67 18.87 -3.14
N GLU A 233 -1.26 20.13 -2.96
CA GLU A 233 -0.33 20.84 -3.84
C GLU A 233 0.99 20.07 -3.97
N ARG A 234 1.58 19.61 -2.86
CA ARG A 234 2.81 18.83 -2.91
C ARG A 234 2.64 17.52 -3.66
N ALA A 235 1.54 16.81 -3.43
CA ALA A 235 1.28 15.54 -4.11
C ALA A 235 1.02 15.72 -5.61
N LEU A 236 0.28 16.75 -6.02
CA LEU A 236 0.05 17.06 -7.43
C LEU A 236 1.32 17.57 -8.13
N ALA A 237 2.14 18.37 -7.46
CA ALA A 237 3.40 18.84 -8.04
C ALA A 237 4.38 17.69 -8.31
N GLU A 238 4.35 16.64 -7.48
CA GLU A 238 5.28 15.51 -7.60
C GLU A 238 4.72 14.34 -8.41
N PHE A 239 3.43 14.04 -8.29
CA PHE A 239 2.77 12.84 -8.84
C PHE A 239 1.55 13.15 -9.71
N GLY A 240 1.20 14.42 -9.90
CA GLY A 240 0.14 14.82 -10.82
C GLY A 240 0.57 14.53 -12.26
N THR A 241 -0.33 13.90 -13.01
CA THR A 241 -0.19 13.66 -14.47
C THR A 241 -0.72 14.85 -15.26
#